data_AF-A0AAU2HJN3-F1
#
_entry.id   AF-A0AAU2HJN3-F1
#
_cell.length_a   1.000
_cell.length_b   1.000
_cell.length_c   1.000
_cell.angle_alpha   90.00
_cell.angle_beta   90.00
_cell.angle_gamma   90.00
#
_symmetry.space_group_name_H-M   'P 1'
#
loop_
_entity.id
_entity.type
_entity.pdbx_description
1 polymer ?
#
loop_
_entity_poly.entity_id
_entity_poly.type
_entity_poly.pdbx_seq_one_letter_code
_entity_poly.pdbx_strand_id
1 'polypeptide(L)'
;MRHPRTVMSAVVGLGFGLAAALGAAPAIASSPAPAAPPAASEAHAGYTSDSRSHESAAANKAFFEAVAKSVARKRAENPGTQAVTIVYSTANAPSFRTEISSSARIWNSSVSNVRLQEGSNADFAYYEGNDPSGSYAGTDGHGNGYIFLDHAQNQQYDSTRVTAHETGHVLGLPDHYSGPCSELMSGGGPGPSCTNPYPNANERSRVNHLWQNGFAVALARSGS
;
A
#
# COMPACT_ATOMS: atom_id res chain seq x y z
N MET A 1 31.49 -46.11 -7.83
CA MET A 1 30.63 -46.60 -8.92
C MET A 1 30.09 -45.40 -9.67
N ARG A 2 30.28 -45.39 -10.99
CA ARG A 2 30.15 -44.23 -11.88
C ARG A 2 28.69 -43.92 -12.19
N HIS A 3 28.35 -42.63 -12.23
CA HIS A 3 27.04 -42.10 -12.65
C HIS A 3 26.72 -42.45 -14.10
N PRO A 4 25.47 -42.83 -14.43
CA PRO A 4 25.01 -42.79 -15.81
C PRO A 4 24.56 -41.36 -16.16
N ARG A 5 25.17 -40.85 -17.23
CA ARG A 5 24.73 -39.68 -17.99
C ARG A 5 23.59 -40.13 -18.89
N THR A 6 22.46 -39.41 -18.87
CA THR A 6 21.42 -39.58 -19.89
C THR A 6 21.34 -38.31 -20.72
N VAL A 7 21.76 -38.43 -21.98
CA VAL A 7 21.59 -37.45 -23.03
C VAL A 7 20.43 -37.96 -23.90
N MET A 8 19.40 -37.14 -24.13
CA MET A 8 18.55 -37.26 -25.31
C MET A 8 18.24 -35.87 -25.85
N SER A 9 18.47 -35.74 -27.15
CA SER A 9 18.24 -34.58 -28.01
C SER A 9 17.39 -35.01 -29.21
N ALA A 10 16.81 -34.00 -29.87
CA ALA A 10 16.08 -34.01 -31.15
C ALA A 10 14.57 -34.34 -31.01
N VAL A 11 13.62 -33.67 -31.68
CA VAL A 11 13.55 -33.23 -33.08
C VAL A 11 12.48 -32.10 -33.26
N VAL A 12 12.84 -31.10 -34.07
CA VAL A 12 12.08 -30.34 -35.10
C VAL A 12 10.61 -29.94 -34.85
N GLY A 13 10.39 -28.62 -34.81
CA GLY A 13 9.13 -27.96 -35.18
C GLY A 13 9.42 -26.70 -35.99
N LEU A 14 9.58 -26.87 -37.31
CA LEU A 14 9.63 -25.80 -38.31
C LEU A 14 8.21 -25.24 -38.53
N GLY A 15 8.01 -23.96 -38.19
CA GLY A 15 6.79 -23.21 -38.49
C GLY A 15 7.16 -21.83 -39.00
N PHE A 16 7.34 -21.72 -40.31
CA PHE A 16 7.47 -20.47 -41.05
C PHE A 16 6.16 -19.68 -41.00
N GLY A 17 6.23 -18.41 -40.61
CA GLY A 17 5.13 -17.45 -40.65
C GLY A 17 5.64 -16.05 -40.98
N LEU A 18 6.14 -15.87 -42.20
CA LEU A 18 6.56 -14.60 -42.74
C LEU A 18 5.36 -13.92 -43.41
N ALA A 19 4.72 -12.97 -42.73
CA ALA A 19 3.74 -12.08 -43.34
C ALA A 19 4.37 -10.71 -43.57
N ALA A 20 4.95 -10.54 -44.76
CA ALA A 20 5.32 -9.22 -45.29
C ALA A 20 4.06 -8.59 -45.90
N ALA A 21 3.60 -7.49 -45.33
CA ALA A 21 2.70 -6.56 -46.00
C ALA A 21 3.42 -5.22 -46.14
N LEU A 22 3.88 -4.95 -47.37
CA LEU A 22 4.29 -3.63 -47.82
C LEU A 22 3.04 -2.72 -47.86
N GLY A 23 3.08 -1.63 -47.10
CA GLY A 23 2.10 -0.55 -47.20
C GLY A 23 2.79 0.77 -46.95
N ALA A 24 2.94 1.56 -48.01
CA ALA A 24 3.68 2.82 -48.06
C ALA A 24 3.21 3.84 -47.02
N ALA A 25 4.17 4.49 -46.35
CA ALA A 25 3.93 5.73 -45.62
C ALA A 25 3.72 6.87 -46.64
N PRO A 26 2.62 7.63 -46.59
CA PRO A 26 2.57 8.91 -47.24
C PRO A 26 3.19 9.96 -46.31
N ALA A 27 4.34 10.49 -46.71
CA ALA A 27 4.71 11.85 -46.32
C ALA A 27 3.68 12.79 -46.95
N ILE A 28 2.87 13.44 -46.10
CA ILE A 28 2.05 14.58 -46.51
C ILE A 28 2.57 15.83 -45.84
N ALA A 29 2.98 16.76 -46.70
CA ALA A 29 3.40 18.10 -46.37
C ALA A 29 2.25 18.89 -45.71
N SER A 30 2.60 19.73 -44.76
CA SER A 30 1.73 20.75 -44.18
C SER A 30 1.31 21.77 -45.24
N SER A 31 0.01 22.01 -45.42
CA SER A 31 -0.60 23.21 -46.06
C SER A 31 -2.14 23.19 -45.94
N PRO A 32 -2.81 24.35 -46.09
CA PRO A 32 -3.27 25.25 -45.03
C PRO A 32 -4.71 24.94 -44.54
N ALA A 33 -5.09 25.60 -43.45
CA ALA A 33 -6.44 25.54 -42.86
C ALA A 33 -7.55 25.93 -43.87
N PRO A 34 -8.76 25.34 -43.77
CA PRO A 34 -9.90 25.76 -44.58
C PRO A 34 -10.34 27.19 -44.20
N ALA A 35 -10.61 27.98 -45.22
CA ALA A 35 -11.11 29.35 -45.11
C ALA A 35 -12.47 29.41 -44.39
N ALA A 36 -12.59 30.39 -43.52
CA ALA A 36 -13.82 30.72 -42.79
C ALA A 36 -14.94 31.19 -43.74
N PRO A 37 -16.22 30.86 -43.45
CA PRO A 37 -17.35 31.59 -44.02
C PRO A 37 -17.40 33.04 -43.49
N PRO A 38 -17.97 33.99 -44.24
CA PRO A 38 -17.80 35.42 -44.01
C PRO A 38 -18.51 35.91 -42.75
N ALA A 39 -17.90 36.94 -42.15
CA ALA A 39 -18.38 37.64 -40.98
C ALA A 39 -19.74 38.33 -41.21
N ALA A 40 -20.69 38.05 -40.33
CA ALA A 40 -21.66 39.03 -39.88
C ALA A 40 -21.35 39.29 -38.40
N SER A 41 -21.03 40.54 -38.08
CA SER A 41 -20.76 41.01 -36.73
C SER A 41 -21.97 40.81 -35.83
N GLU A 42 -21.75 40.33 -34.60
CA GLU A 42 -22.15 41.10 -33.42
C GLU A 42 -21.57 40.51 -32.12
N ALA A 43 -20.85 41.40 -31.44
CA ALA A 43 -20.49 41.44 -30.02
C ALA A 43 -19.78 40.21 -29.39
N HIS A 44 -18.49 40.41 -29.15
CA HIS A 44 -17.86 39.96 -27.91
C HIS A 44 -18.74 40.35 -26.72
N ALA A 45 -19.47 39.40 -26.14
CA ALA A 45 -19.86 39.50 -24.76
C ALA A 45 -18.59 39.25 -23.95
N GLY A 46 -17.85 40.34 -23.70
CA GLY A 46 -16.82 40.35 -22.68
C GLY A 46 -17.40 39.80 -21.39
N TYR A 47 -16.53 39.33 -20.52
CA TYR A 47 -16.84 39.18 -19.10
C TYR A 47 -17.41 40.52 -18.61
N THR A 48 -18.73 40.66 -18.64
CA THR A 48 -19.45 41.74 -18.02
C THR A 48 -19.44 41.40 -16.54
N SER A 49 -18.38 41.81 -15.86
CA SER A 49 -18.51 42.15 -14.45
C SER A 49 -19.38 43.39 -14.36
N ASP A 50 -20.69 43.24 -14.49
CA ASP A 50 -21.57 44.14 -13.79
C ASP A 50 -22.87 43.47 -13.32
N SER A 51 -22.93 43.39 -11.99
CA SER A 51 -24.11 43.55 -11.14
C SER A 51 -25.35 42.67 -11.36
N ARG A 52 -25.24 41.41 -10.93
CA ARG A 52 -26.12 40.90 -9.85
C ARG A 52 -25.28 40.13 -8.82
N SER A 53 -24.54 40.88 -8.03
CA SER A 53 -23.69 40.43 -6.91
C SER A 53 -24.44 39.70 -5.79
N HIS A 54 -25.77 39.62 -5.87
CA HIS A 54 -26.58 38.77 -4.98
C HIS A 54 -26.87 37.39 -5.56
N GLU A 55 -26.89 37.22 -6.89
CA GLU A 55 -27.26 35.96 -7.55
C GLU A 55 -26.06 35.01 -7.69
N SER A 56 -24.87 35.57 -7.95
CA SER A 56 -23.60 34.82 -7.96
C SER A 56 -23.13 34.45 -6.55
N ALA A 57 -23.33 35.32 -5.56
CA ALA A 57 -23.02 35.02 -4.17
C ALA A 57 -23.95 33.92 -3.61
N ALA A 58 -25.26 33.99 -3.93
CA ALA A 58 -26.22 32.96 -3.55
C ALA A 58 -25.93 31.62 -4.25
N ALA A 59 -25.62 31.63 -5.55
CA ALA A 59 -25.27 30.43 -6.30
C ALA A 59 -23.95 29.79 -5.80
N ASN A 60 -22.93 30.59 -5.54
CA ASN A 60 -21.67 30.11 -4.98
C ASN A 60 -21.88 29.54 -3.57
N LYS A 61 -22.66 30.22 -2.73
CA LYS A 61 -23.04 29.73 -1.40
C LYS A 61 -23.76 28.40 -1.47
N ALA A 62 -24.74 28.26 -2.38
CA ALA A 62 -25.47 27.00 -2.58
C ALA A 62 -24.56 25.87 -3.07
N PHE A 63 -23.60 26.16 -3.95
CA PHE A 63 -22.59 25.20 -4.39
C PHE A 63 -21.69 24.76 -3.23
N PHE A 64 -21.13 25.71 -2.47
CA PHE A 64 -20.29 25.39 -1.31
C PHE A 64 -21.06 24.67 -0.20
N GLU A 65 -22.33 25.01 0.05
CA GLU A 65 -23.20 24.29 0.98
C GLU A 65 -23.51 22.88 0.50
N ALA A 66 -23.75 22.67 -0.80
CA ALA A 66 -23.95 21.35 -1.37
C ALA A 66 -22.68 20.47 -1.28
N VAL A 67 -21.51 21.06 -1.54
CA VAL A 67 -20.21 20.40 -1.35
C VAL A 67 -19.98 20.09 0.13
N ALA A 68 -20.20 21.05 1.03
CA ALA A 68 -20.06 20.87 2.48
C ALA A 68 -21.02 19.79 3.02
N LYS A 69 -22.28 19.78 2.57
CA LYS A 69 -23.27 18.75 2.91
C LYS A 69 -22.88 17.39 2.34
N SER A 70 -22.34 17.32 1.13
CA SER A 70 -21.83 16.07 0.57
C SER A 70 -20.61 15.56 1.33
N VAL A 71 -19.70 16.44 1.77
CA VAL A 71 -18.53 16.09 2.59
C VAL A 71 -18.98 15.65 3.98
N ALA A 72 -19.93 16.36 4.60
CA ALA A 72 -20.51 16.00 5.89
C ALA A 72 -21.25 14.65 5.83
N ARG A 73 -22.03 14.40 4.78
CA ARG A 73 -22.67 13.10 4.55
C ARG A 73 -21.63 12.00 4.36
N LYS A 74 -20.61 12.19 3.52
CA LYS A 74 -19.53 11.22 3.34
C LYS A 74 -18.74 10.97 4.64
N ARG A 75 -18.54 11.99 5.48
CA ARG A 75 -17.92 11.86 6.81
C ARG A 75 -18.84 11.23 7.86
N ALA A 76 -20.16 11.40 7.75
CA ALA A 76 -21.15 10.75 8.60
C ALA A 76 -21.42 9.29 8.19
N GLU A 77 -21.25 8.98 6.91
CA GLU A 77 -21.24 7.62 6.33
C GLU A 77 -19.93 6.88 6.64
N ASN A 78 -18.86 7.61 6.97
CA ASN A 78 -17.60 7.09 7.50
C ASN A 78 -17.31 7.76 8.85
N PRO A 79 -18.18 7.59 9.87
CA PRO A 79 -17.99 8.20 11.17
C PRO A 79 -16.72 7.56 11.73
N GLY A 80 -15.61 8.31 11.67
CA GLY A 80 -14.24 7.79 11.72
C GLY A 80 -14.18 6.51 12.52
N THR A 81 -14.15 5.37 11.82
CA THR A 81 -14.05 4.06 12.45
C THR A 81 -12.89 4.20 13.41
N GLN A 82 -13.17 4.07 14.71
CA GLN A 82 -12.10 4.10 15.69
C GLN A 82 -11.07 3.06 15.23
N ALA A 83 -9.79 3.39 15.36
CA ALA A 83 -8.72 2.49 14.93
C ALA A 83 -8.46 1.48 16.05
N VAL A 84 -8.33 0.19 15.70
CA VAL A 84 -8.19 -0.85 16.73
C VAL A 84 -6.81 -0.69 17.32
N THR A 85 -6.69 -0.51 18.63
CA THR A 85 -5.37 -0.44 19.27
C THR A 85 -4.94 -1.86 19.63
N ILE A 86 -3.81 -2.28 19.06
CA ILE A 86 -3.08 -3.48 19.44
C ILE A 86 -1.91 -3.05 20.31
N VAL A 87 -1.78 -3.65 21.48
CA VAL A 87 -0.72 -3.40 22.43
C VAL A 87 0.43 -4.37 22.18
N TYR A 88 1.65 -3.86 22.02
CA TYR A 88 2.85 -4.68 21.88
C TYR A 88 3.82 -4.49 23.05
N SER A 89 4.61 -5.53 23.34
CA SER A 89 5.68 -5.48 24.33
C SER A 89 7.05 -5.65 23.67
N THR A 90 8.02 -4.86 24.10
CA THR A 90 9.43 -4.94 23.70
C THR A 90 10.33 -5.49 24.80
N ALA A 91 9.74 -5.95 25.92
CA ALA A 91 10.47 -6.32 27.12
C ALA A 91 11.51 -7.43 26.89
N ASN A 92 11.27 -8.32 25.91
CA ASN A 92 12.16 -9.43 25.57
C ASN A 92 13.01 -9.20 24.32
N ALA A 93 13.02 -7.98 23.77
CA ALA A 93 13.84 -7.57 22.63
C ALA A 93 14.51 -6.20 22.86
N PRO A 94 15.34 -6.05 23.92
CA PRO A 94 15.93 -4.78 24.29
C PRO A 94 16.88 -4.20 23.22
N SER A 95 17.54 -5.06 22.42
CA SER A 95 18.50 -4.63 21.40
C SER A 95 17.80 -3.98 20.19
N PHE A 96 16.53 -4.31 19.95
CA PHE A 96 15.76 -3.87 18.78
C PHE A 96 14.70 -2.80 19.08
N ARG A 97 14.73 -2.18 20.28
CA ARG A 97 13.68 -1.21 20.68
C ARG A 97 13.49 -0.06 19.68
N THR A 98 14.58 0.43 19.09
CA THR A 98 14.55 1.55 18.13
C THR A 98 13.85 1.15 16.83
N GLU A 99 14.15 -0.04 16.33
CA GLU A 99 13.61 -0.61 15.09
C GLU A 99 12.15 -1.00 15.27
N ILE A 100 11.79 -1.57 16.43
CA ILE A 100 10.40 -1.87 16.79
C ILE A 100 9.58 -0.57 16.86
N SER A 101 10.08 0.46 17.53
CA SER A 101 9.41 1.78 17.59
C SER A 101 9.25 2.40 16.19
N SER A 102 10.26 2.22 15.33
CA SER A 102 10.22 2.71 13.94
C SER A 102 9.22 1.93 13.09
N SER A 103 9.17 0.60 13.21
CA SER A 103 8.15 -0.26 12.58
C SER A 103 6.73 0.18 12.99
N ALA A 104 6.49 0.35 14.29
CA ALA A 104 5.18 0.78 14.80
C ALA A 104 4.76 2.15 14.23
N ARG A 105 5.70 3.11 14.14
CA ARG A 105 5.46 4.42 13.51
C ARG A 105 5.16 4.30 12.02
N ILE A 106 5.89 3.46 11.29
CA ILE A 106 5.67 3.23 9.86
C ILE A 106 4.26 2.68 9.63
N TRP A 107 3.86 1.66 10.37
CA TRP A 107 2.51 1.11 10.28
C TRP A 107 1.45 2.14 10.68
N ASN A 108 1.60 2.81 11.82
CA ASN A 108 0.64 3.82 12.31
C ASN A 108 0.45 5.02 11.36
N SER A 109 1.46 5.36 10.54
CA SER A 109 1.36 6.40 9.52
C SER A 109 0.87 5.87 8.17
N SER A 110 0.87 4.55 7.97
CA SER A 110 0.50 3.89 6.71
C SER A 110 -0.95 3.41 6.67
N VAL A 111 -1.58 3.16 7.81
CA VAL A 111 -2.93 2.58 7.90
C VAL A 111 -3.85 3.38 8.84
N SER A 112 -5.16 3.23 8.66
CA SER A 112 -6.19 4.01 9.36
C SER A 112 -6.99 3.20 10.38
N ASN A 113 -7.21 1.90 10.14
CA ASN A 113 -8.17 1.10 10.92
C ASN A 113 -7.54 0.33 12.09
N VAL A 114 -6.21 0.39 12.25
CA VAL A 114 -5.46 -0.26 13.32
C VAL A 114 -4.31 0.64 13.78
N ARG A 115 -3.95 0.57 15.05
CA ARG A 115 -2.83 1.26 15.68
C ARG A 115 -2.05 0.32 16.57
N LEU A 116 -0.72 0.42 16.49
CA LEU A 116 0.22 -0.27 17.35
C LEU A 116 0.65 0.67 18.46
N GLN A 117 0.58 0.21 19.71
CA GLN A 117 0.99 0.97 20.88
C GLN A 117 1.82 0.11 21.82
N GLU A 118 2.98 0.61 22.27
CA GLU A 118 3.74 -0.09 23.30
C GLU A 118 3.03 0.00 24.65
N GLY A 119 2.98 -1.10 25.41
CA GLY A 119 2.35 -1.09 26.73
C GLY A 119 2.49 -2.39 27.52
N SER A 120 1.94 -2.36 28.74
CA SER A 120 1.72 -3.56 29.55
C SER A 120 0.44 -4.29 29.11
N ASN A 121 0.31 -5.57 29.45
CA ASN A 121 -0.78 -6.45 28.98
C ASN A 121 -0.86 -6.53 27.44
N ALA A 122 0.29 -6.81 26.83
CA ALA A 122 0.41 -6.82 25.38
C ALA A 122 -0.36 -7.98 24.72
N ASP A 123 -0.97 -7.70 23.57
CA ASP A 123 -1.59 -8.69 22.68
C ASP A 123 -0.52 -9.54 21.98
N PHE A 124 0.62 -8.94 21.67
CA PHE A 124 1.80 -9.65 21.17
C PHE A 124 3.13 -9.08 21.70
N ALA A 125 4.19 -9.88 21.65
CA ALA A 125 5.51 -9.47 22.15
C ALA A 125 6.64 -9.74 21.15
N TYR A 126 7.67 -8.89 21.20
CA TYR A 126 8.93 -9.11 20.50
C TYR A 126 9.92 -9.85 21.40
N TYR A 127 10.65 -10.78 20.79
CA TYR A 127 11.78 -11.53 21.34
C TYR A 127 12.98 -11.37 20.42
N GLU A 128 14.19 -11.58 20.94
CA GLU A 128 15.42 -11.55 20.15
C GLU A 128 16.33 -12.72 20.48
N GLY A 129 17.19 -13.09 19.52
CA GLY A 129 18.19 -14.14 19.71
C GLY A 129 18.88 -14.54 18.41
N ASN A 130 19.38 -15.77 18.37
CA ASN A 130 19.98 -16.35 17.17
C ASN A 130 19.16 -17.56 16.73
N ASP A 131 18.62 -17.51 15.52
CA ASP A 131 17.98 -18.64 14.84
C ASP A 131 18.50 -18.70 13.39
N PRO A 132 19.09 -19.82 12.94
CA PRO A 132 19.60 -19.95 11.58
C PRO A 132 18.53 -19.78 10.49
N SER A 133 17.25 -19.87 10.85
CA SER A 133 16.11 -19.67 9.96
C SER A 133 15.76 -18.19 9.76
N GLY A 134 16.33 -17.29 10.55
CA GLY A 134 16.05 -15.84 10.54
C GLY A 134 14.92 -15.43 11.49
N SER A 135 14.48 -14.18 11.36
CA SER A 135 13.32 -13.64 12.10
C SER A 135 12.02 -14.28 11.62
N TYR A 136 11.03 -14.35 12.49
CA TYR A 136 9.71 -14.90 12.16
C TYR A 136 8.62 -14.40 13.10
N ALA A 137 7.36 -14.47 12.65
CA ALA A 137 6.18 -14.21 13.46
C ALA A 137 5.40 -15.51 13.78
N GLY A 138 5.17 -15.76 15.06
CA GLY A 138 4.21 -16.76 15.54
C GLY A 138 2.90 -16.06 15.93
N THR A 139 1.96 -15.94 14.98
CA THR A 139 0.77 -15.08 15.14
C THR A 139 -0.51 -15.71 14.57
N ASP A 140 -1.67 -15.25 15.04
CA ASP A 140 -2.98 -15.55 14.46
C ASP A 140 -3.31 -14.69 13.23
N GLY A 141 -2.44 -13.73 12.89
CA GLY A 141 -2.68 -12.77 11.81
C GLY A 141 -3.74 -11.71 12.14
N HIS A 142 -4.10 -11.57 13.42
CA HIS A 142 -5.12 -10.63 13.88
C HIS A 142 -4.74 -10.00 15.23
N GLY A 143 -3.46 -9.62 15.35
CA GLY A 143 -2.94 -8.81 16.46
C GLY A 143 -2.35 -9.57 17.64
N ASN A 144 -2.45 -10.91 17.68
CA ASN A 144 -1.96 -11.70 18.81
C ASN A 144 -0.72 -12.54 18.45
N GLY A 145 0.09 -12.87 19.47
CA GLY A 145 1.18 -13.84 19.35
C GLY A 145 2.55 -13.26 19.70
N TYR A 146 3.56 -13.53 18.88
CA TYR A 146 4.91 -12.99 19.08
C TYR A 146 5.70 -12.87 17.79
N ILE A 147 6.75 -12.06 17.84
CA ILE A 147 7.77 -11.93 16.79
C ILE A 147 9.13 -12.26 17.41
N PHE A 148 9.91 -13.08 16.73
CA PHE A 148 11.31 -13.32 17.05
C PHE A 148 12.20 -12.59 16.04
N LEU A 149 13.14 -11.78 16.53
CA LEU A 149 14.12 -11.04 15.72
C LEU A 149 15.49 -11.70 15.82
N ASP A 150 15.95 -12.27 14.71
CA ASP A 150 17.27 -12.90 14.62
C ASP A 150 18.39 -11.86 14.45
N HIS A 151 19.45 -11.98 15.23
CA HIS A 151 20.56 -11.04 15.18
C HIS A 151 21.33 -11.07 13.86
N ALA A 152 21.55 -12.25 13.26
CA ALA A 152 22.36 -12.35 12.04
C ALA A 152 21.64 -11.73 10.84
N GLN A 153 20.34 -12.03 10.68
CA GLN A 153 19.51 -11.47 9.63
C GLN A 153 19.42 -9.95 9.76
N ASN A 154 19.18 -9.41 10.96
CA ASN A 154 19.06 -7.97 11.17
C ASN A 154 20.41 -7.21 11.06
N GLN A 155 21.55 -7.91 11.07
CA GLN A 155 22.85 -7.34 10.73
C GLN A 155 23.10 -7.33 9.22
N GLN A 156 22.56 -8.31 8.50
CA GLN A 156 22.74 -8.46 7.06
C GLN A 156 21.75 -7.64 6.23
N TYR A 157 20.52 -7.49 6.72
CA TYR A 157 19.43 -6.76 6.08
C TYR A 157 19.12 -5.46 6.84
N ASP A 158 18.36 -4.57 6.21
CA ASP A 158 17.83 -3.41 6.94
C ASP A 158 16.89 -3.87 8.08
N SER A 159 17.34 -3.67 9.31
CA SER A 159 16.65 -4.13 10.52
C SER A 159 15.26 -3.51 10.69
N THR A 160 15.05 -2.27 10.21
CA THR A 160 13.71 -1.65 10.24
C THR A 160 12.77 -2.34 9.25
N ARG A 161 13.25 -2.70 8.05
CA ARG A 161 12.48 -3.47 7.06
C ARG A 161 12.14 -4.86 7.59
N VAL A 162 13.11 -5.60 8.15
CA VAL A 162 12.87 -6.92 8.75
C VAL A 162 11.81 -6.81 9.84
N THR A 163 12.00 -5.89 10.79
CA THR A 163 11.05 -5.69 11.89
C THR A 163 9.66 -5.32 11.38
N ALA A 164 9.55 -4.40 10.41
CA ALA A 164 8.26 -3.98 9.85
C ALA A 164 7.57 -5.08 9.04
N HIS A 165 8.34 -5.93 8.36
CA HIS A 165 7.84 -7.12 7.65
C HIS A 165 7.20 -8.10 8.62
N GLU A 166 7.90 -8.48 9.70
CA GLU A 166 7.34 -9.40 10.71
C GLU A 166 6.11 -8.80 11.40
N THR A 167 6.10 -7.49 11.66
CA THR A 167 4.90 -6.79 12.16
C THR A 167 3.73 -6.89 11.17
N GLY A 168 4.01 -6.90 9.87
CA GLY A 168 2.99 -7.08 8.82
C GLY A 168 2.25 -8.40 8.92
N HIS A 169 2.91 -9.48 9.36
CA HIS A 169 2.26 -10.77 9.62
C HIS A 169 1.27 -10.69 10.77
N VAL A 170 1.62 -10.02 11.87
CA VAL A 170 0.71 -9.80 13.00
C VAL A 170 -0.53 -9.01 12.58
N LEU A 171 -0.38 -8.11 11.59
CA LEU A 171 -1.48 -7.36 11.00
C LEU A 171 -2.27 -8.13 9.92
N GLY A 172 -1.88 -9.37 9.61
CA GLY A 172 -2.62 -10.32 8.76
C GLY A 172 -2.17 -10.38 7.30
N LEU A 173 -0.99 -9.85 6.98
CA LEU A 173 -0.41 -9.98 5.64
C LEU A 173 0.41 -11.27 5.51
N PRO A 174 0.27 -12.03 4.41
CA PRO A 174 1.10 -13.20 4.14
C PRO A 174 2.42 -12.78 3.48
N ASP A 175 3.39 -13.69 3.49
CA ASP A 175 4.60 -13.58 2.67
C ASP A 175 4.30 -13.53 1.17
N HIS A 176 5.17 -12.82 0.46
CA HIS A 176 5.22 -12.84 -1.00
C HIS A 176 6.67 -12.68 -1.49
N TYR A 177 7.53 -13.67 -1.19
CA TYR A 177 8.98 -13.60 -1.44
C TYR A 177 9.40 -13.34 -2.90
N SER A 178 8.53 -13.60 -3.88
CA SER A 178 8.76 -13.26 -5.29
C SER A 178 8.50 -11.78 -5.65
N GLY A 179 7.97 -10.99 -4.71
CA GLY A 179 7.67 -9.59 -4.90
C GLY A 179 8.91 -8.69 -4.97
N PRO A 180 8.78 -7.46 -5.50
CA PRO A 180 9.88 -6.48 -5.58
C PRO A 180 10.19 -5.85 -4.22
N CYS A 181 11.28 -5.06 -4.14
CA CYS A 181 11.66 -4.29 -2.95
C CYS A 181 10.60 -3.26 -2.51
N SER A 182 9.77 -2.79 -3.45
CA SER A 182 8.64 -1.90 -3.14
C SER A 182 7.54 -2.59 -2.34
N GLU A 183 7.51 -3.92 -2.29
CA GLU A 183 6.63 -4.69 -1.38
C GLU A 183 7.37 -4.91 -0.06
N LEU A 184 6.72 -4.62 1.06
CA LEU A 184 7.27 -4.91 2.38
C LEU A 184 7.23 -6.43 2.62
N MET A 185 6.15 -7.08 2.19
CA MET A 185 5.90 -8.51 2.40
C MET A 185 6.69 -9.41 1.44
N SER A 186 7.51 -8.85 0.55
CA SER A 186 8.55 -9.63 -0.14
C SER A 186 9.73 -9.98 0.76
N GLY A 187 9.81 -9.37 1.95
CA GLY A 187 10.77 -9.72 2.99
C GLY A 187 12.20 -9.63 2.48
N GLY A 188 12.94 -10.73 2.68
CA GLY A 188 14.33 -10.88 2.22
C GLY A 188 14.48 -11.28 0.75
N GLY A 189 13.41 -11.58 0.02
CA GLY A 189 13.46 -12.03 -1.38
C GLY A 189 14.26 -11.13 -2.32
N PRO A 190 14.09 -9.79 -2.26
CA PRO A 190 14.89 -8.82 -3.03
C PRO A 190 16.38 -8.71 -2.63
N GLY A 191 16.80 -9.40 -1.57
CA GLY A 191 18.17 -9.39 -1.06
C GLY A 191 18.52 -8.17 -0.19
N PRO A 192 19.72 -8.15 0.40
CA PRO A 192 20.10 -7.19 1.44
C PRO A 192 20.28 -5.74 0.96
N SER A 193 20.42 -5.53 -0.36
CA SER A 193 20.41 -4.18 -0.94
C SER A 193 19.06 -3.47 -0.84
N CYS A 194 17.98 -4.22 -0.58
CA CYS A 194 16.65 -3.66 -0.39
C CYS A 194 16.45 -3.19 1.06
N THR A 195 16.25 -1.89 1.22
CA THR A 195 16.12 -1.26 2.54
C THR A 195 14.76 -0.58 2.76
N ASN A 196 13.82 -0.66 1.81
CA ASN A 196 12.52 -0.01 1.94
C ASN A 196 11.69 -0.65 3.08
N PRO A 197 11.34 0.07 4.15
CA PRO A 197 10.56 -0.50 5.25
C PRO A 197 9.06 -0.19 5.13
N TYR A 198 8.61 0.50 4.08
CA TYR A 198 7.23 0.96 3.96
C TYR A 198 6.35 -0.03 3.19
N PRO A 199 5.13 -0.33 3.70
CA PRO A 199 4.15 -1.09 2.94
C PRO A 199 3.63 -0.28 1.76
N ASN A 200 3.41 -0.94 0.64
CA ASN A 200 2.88 -0.32 -0.57
C ASN A 200 1.37 -0.04 -0.46
N ALA A 201 0.78 0.51 -1.52
CA ALA A 201 -0.66 0.82 -1.53
C ALA A 201 -1.56 -0.42 -1.34
N ASN A 202 -1.20 -1.57 -1.92
CA ASN A 202 -1.99 -2.80 -1.83
C ASN A 202 -1.93 -3.41 -0.42
N GLU A 203 -0.73 -3.46 0.17
CA GLU A 203 -0.50 -3.94 1.54
C GLU A 203 -1.27 -3.08 2.55
N ARG A 204 -1.18 -1.74 2.43
CA ARG A 204 -1.94 -0.79 3.26
C ARG A 204 -3.45 -0.99 3.12
N SER A 205 -3.94 -1.11 1.88
CA SER A 205 -5.36 -1.33 1.62
C SER A 205 -5.86 -2.64 2.22
N ARG A 206 -5.05 -3.71 2.14
CA ARG A 206 -5.40 -5.01 2.71
C ARG A 206 -5.46 -4.96 4.23
N VAL A 207 -4.50 -4.35 4.90
CA VAL A 207 -4.56 -4.16 6.37
C VAL A 207 -5.80 -3.36 6.75
N ASN A 208 -6.07 -2.23 6.10
CA ASN A 208 -7.28 -1.47 6.39
C ASN A 208 -8.57 -2.28 6.23
N HIS A 209 -8.64 -3.15 5.22
CA HIS A 209 -9.77 -4.04 5.02
C HIS A 209 -9.90 -5.08 6.15
N LEU A 210 -8.81 -5.76 6.51
CA LEU A 210 -8.79 -6.78 7.57
C LEU A 210 -9.26 -6.22 8.92
N TRP A 211 -8.95 -4.95 9.19
CA TRP A 211 -9.23 -4.30 10.47
C TRP A 211 -10.48 -3.42 10.48
N GLN A 212 -11.25 -3.38 9.39
CA GLN A 212 -12.43 -2.51 9.27
C GLN A 212 -13.54 -2.82 10.29
N ASN A 213 -13.65 -4.09 10.72
CA ASN A 213 -14.69 -4.56 11.66
C ASN A 213 -14.16 -4.93 13.05
N GLY A 214 -12.88 -4.70 13.34
CA GLY A 214 -12.27 -5.14 14.60
C GLY A 214 -12.93 -4.52 15.85
N PHE A 215 -13.56 -3.35 15.72
CA PHE A 215 -14.36 -2.75 16.80
C PHE A 215 -15.61 -3.54 17.15
N ALA A 216 -16.32 -4.10 16.16
CA ALA A 216 -17.56 -4.81 16.42
C ALA A 216 -17.31 -6.07 17.27
N VAL A 217 -16.18 -6.74 17.06
CA VAL A 217 -15.77 -7.91 17.85
C VAL A 217 -15.26 -7.50 19.24
N ALA A 218 -14.47 -6.42 19.34
CA ALA A 218 -13.98 -5.92 20.63
C ALA A 218 -15.12 -5.43 21.55
N LEU A 219 -16.11 -4.72 21.00
CA LEU A 219 -17.32 -4.27 21.71
C LEU A 219 -18.19 -5.46 22.16
N ALA A 220 -18.33 -6.50 21.32
CA ALA A 220 -19.07 -7.70 21.71
C ALA A 220 -18.42 -8.47 22.87
N ARG A 221 -17.07 -8.45 22.95
CA ARG A 221 -16.31 -9.10 24.03
C ARG A 221 -16.28 -8.32 25.33
N SER A 222 -16.38 -6.99 25.28
CA SER A 222 -16.35 -6.12 26.47
C SER A 222 -17.74 -5.82 27.05
N GLY A 223 -18.81 -6.22 26.36
CA GLY A 223 -20.20 -6.15 26.83
C GLY A 223 -20.80 -7.48 27.32
N SER A 224 -20.00 -8.55 27.43
CA SER A 224 -20.37 -9.85 28.03
C SER A 224 -19.70 -10.02 29.39
#